data_AF-A0A9X8CXI2-F1
#
_entry.id   AF-A0A9X8CXI2-F1
#
_cell.length_a   1.000
_cell.length_b   1.000
_cell.length_c   1.000
_cell.angle_alpha   90.00
_cell.angle_beta   90.00
_cell.angle_gamma   90.00
#
_symmetry.space_group_name_H-M   'P 1'
#
loop_
_entity.id
_entity.type
_entity.pdbx_description
1 polymer ?
#
loop_
_entity_poly.entity_id
_entity_poly.type
_entity_poly.pdbx_seq_one_letter_code
_entity_poly.pdbx_strand_id
1 'polypeptide(L)' 'MTAFIEAASPHVMNTYGRVPIALERGQGCRVWDVNGKEYLDALGGIAVNTL' A
#
# COMPACT_ATOMS: atom_id res chain seq x y z
N MET A 1 -17.28 -7.50 -4.26
CA MET A 1 -17.61 -6.48 -3.25
C MET A 1 -16.29 -6.03 -2.66
N THR A 2 -15.88 -4.78 -2.88
CA THR A 2 -14.57 -4.26 -2.45
C THR A 2 -14.62 -3.94 -0.96
N ALA A 3 -13.66 -4.44 -0.18
CA ALA A 3 -13.55 -4.08 1.23
C ALA A 3 -13.00 -2.64 1.36
N PHE A 4 -13.63 -1.86 2.25
CA PHE A 4 -13.11 -0.57 2.65
C PHE A 4 -11.90 -0.77 3.57
N ILE A 5 -10.81 -0.05 3.30
CA ILE A 5 -9.56 -0.16 4.05
C ILE A 5 -9.42 1.09 4.90
N GLU A 6 -9.49 0.91 6.22
CA GLU A 6 -9.24 2.00 7.17
C GLU A 6 -7.76 2.39 7.15
N ALA A 7 -7.50 3.70 7.10
CA ALA A 7 -6.14 4.23 7.09
C ALA A 7 -5.47 4.18 8.48
N ALA A 8 -6.19 3.85 9.56
CA ALA A 8 -5.71 3.83 10.93
C ALA A 8 -5.73 2.42 11.52
N SER A 9 -4.74 2.12 12.37
CA SER A 9 -4.68 0.87 13.15
C SER A 9 -4.65 1.22 14.63
N PRO A 10 -5.46 0.56 15.49
CA PRO A 10 -5.55 0.90 16.91
C PRO A 10 -4.26 0.65 17.70
N HIS A 11 -3.31 -0.10 17.12
CA HIS A 11 -2.05 -0.46 17.76
C HIS A 11 -0.85 0.35 17.23
N VAL A 12 -1.07 1.40 16.43
CA VAL A 12 0.01 2.18 15.83
C VAL A 12 -0.17 3.67 16.06
N MET A 13 0.91 4.36 16.48
CA MET A 13 0.91 5.81 16.64
C MET A 13 0.72 6.54 15.30
N ASN A 14 0.00 7.65 15.32
CA ASN A 14 -0.34 8.45 14.14
C ASN A 14 0.79 9.42 13.75
N THR A 15 1.97 8.90 13.46
CA THR A 15 3.15 9.71 13.08
C THR A 15 3.29 9.95 11.57
N TYR A 16 2.49 9.27 10.74
CA TYR A 16 2.48 9.39 9.28
C TYR A 16 1.06 9.58 8.75
N GLY A 17 0.90 10.42 7.72
CA GLY A 17 -0.34 10.51 6.95
C GLY A 17 -0.53 9.24 6.12
N ARG A 18 -1.51 8.41 6.48
CA ARG A 18 -1.80 7.16 5.77
C ARG A 18 -2.88 7.35 4.72
N VAL A 19 -2.69 6.71 3.57
CA VAL A 19 -3.70 6.55 2.53
C VAL A 19 -4.56 5.30 2.82
N PRO A 20 -5.86 5.29 2.46
CA PRO A 20 -6.76 4.15 2.72
C PRO A 20 -6.52 3.00 1.72
N ILE A 21 -5.34 2.40 1.78
CA ILE A 21 -4.91 1.26 0.96
C ILE A 21 -4.08 0.30 1.82
N ALA A 22 -4.27 -1.00 1.61
CA ALA A 22 -3.48 -2.05 2.23
C ALA A 22 -2.97 -2.97 1.13
N LEU A 23 -1.65 -3.02 0.97
CA LEU A 23 -0.97 -3.84 -0.03
C LEU A 23 -0.67 -5.23 0.55
N GLU A 24 -0.95 -6.28 -0.22
CA GLU A 24 -0.68 -7.69 0.18
C GLU A 24 0.51 -8.31 -0.56
N ARG A 25 0.85 -7.79 -1.76
CA ARG A 25 1.84 -8.37 -2.66
C ARG A 25 2.50 -7.29 -3.51
N GLY A 26 3.79 -7.49 -3.84
CA GLY A 26 4.51 -6.72 -4.85
C GLY A 26 5.36 -7.62 -5.75
N GLN A 27 5.54 -7.22 -7.01
CA GLN A 27 6.38 -7.90 -8.01
C GLN A 27 6.86 -6.87 -9.05
N GLY A 28 8.17 -6.65 -9.11
CA GLY A 28 8.75 -5.58 -9.94
C GLY A 28 8.15 -4.22 -9.57
N CYS A 29 7.70 -3.46 -10.57
CA CYS A 29 7.02 -2.17 -10.39
C CYS A 29 5.51 -2.27 -10.13
N ARG A 30 4.97 -3.46 -9.86
CA ARG A 30 3.54 -3.68 -9.60
C ARG A 30 3.28 -4.10 -8.17
N VAL A 31 2.18 -3.59 -7.60
CA VAL A 31 1.69 -3.97 -6.27
C VAL A 31 0.20 -4.26 -6.32
N TRP A 32 -0.27 -5.12 -5.43
CA TRP A 32 -1.67 -5.49 -5.32
C TRP A 32 -2.19 -5.20 -3.93
N ASP A 33 -3.40 -4.62 -3.86
CA ASP A 33 -4.11 -4.49 -2.60
C ASP A 33 -4.81 -5.79 -2.19
N VAL A 34 -5.30 -5.83 -0.95
CA VAL A 34 -6.05 -6.96 -0.38
C VAL A 34 -7.37 -7.27 -1.10
N ASN A 35 -7.83 -6.40 -2.01
CA ASN A 35 -8.99 -6.64 -2.86
C ASN A 35 -8.59 -7.20 -4.24
N GLY A 36 -7.30 -7.44 -4.47
CA GLY A 36 -6.74 -7.96 -5.72
C GLY A 36 -6.54 -6.89 -6.80
N LYS A 37 -6.74 -5.59 -6.49
CA LYS A 37 -6.53 -4.53 -7.48
C LYS A 37 -5.03 -4.25 -7.65
N GLU A 38 -4.59 -4.19 -8.90
CA GLU A 38 -3.20 -3.92 -9.27
C GLU A 38 -2.94 -2.42 -9.43
N TYR A 39 -1.76 -1.99 -9.01
CA TYR A 39 -1.27 -0.62 -9.11
C TYR A 39 0.17 -0.59 -9.65
N LEU A 40 0.54 0.51 -10.28
CA LEU A 40 1.94 0.85 -10.58
C LEU A 40 2.57 1.49 -9.34
N ASP A 41 3.71 0.98 -8.88
CA ASP A 41 4.54 1.65 -7.88
C ASP A 41 5.32 2.79 -8.55
N ALA A 42 4.79 4.01 -8.41
CA ALA A 42 5.43 5.23 -8.89
C ALA A 42 6.23 5.96 -7.78
N LEU A 43 6.30 5.40 -6.57
CA LEU A 43 7.07 5.97 -5.46
C LEU A 43 8.44 5.30 -5.35
N GLY A 44 8.54 4.00 -5.68
CA GLY A 44 9.77 3.22 -5.57
C GLY A 44 10.30 3.16 -4.14
N GLY A 45 9.41 3.30 -3.15
CA GLY A 45 9.75 3.39 -1.73
C GLY A 45 10.73 4.52 -1.38
N ILE A 46 10.65 5.68 -2.05
CA ILE A 46 11.65 6.76 -1.92
C ILE A 46 13.03 6.26 -2.39
N ALA A 47 13.05 5.71 -3.62
CA ALA A 47 14.23 5.18 -4.30
C ALA A 47 14.94 3.99 -3.63
N VAL A 48 14.27 3.26 -2.73
CA VAL A 48 14.81 2.02 -2.14
C VAL A 48 14.54 0.78 -2.99
N ASN A 49 13.62 0.87 -3.96
CA ASN A 49 13.29 -0.20 -4.90
C ASN A 49 13.48 0.26 -6.35
N THR A 50 14.72 0.16 -6.85
CA THR A 50 15.14 0.58 -8.20
C THR A 50 15.42 -0.58 -9.17
N LEU A 51 15.08 -1.81 -8.77
CA LEU A 51 15.43 -3.07 -9.46
C LEU A 51 14.48 -3.45 -10.61
#